data_AF-A0A967APG5-F1
#
_entry.id   AF-A0A967APG5-F1
#
_cell.length_a   1.000
_cell.length_b   1.000
_cell.length_c   1.000
_cell.angle_alpha   90.00
_cell.angle_beta   90.00
_cell.angle_gamma   90.00
#
_symmetry.space_group_name_H-M   'P 1'
#
loop_
_entity.id
_entity.type
_entity.pdbx_description
1 polymer ?
#
loop_
_entity_poly.entity_id
_entity_poly.type
_entity_poly.pdbx_seq_one_letter_code
_entity_poly.pdbx_strand_id
1 'polypeptide(L)'
;MQPLGLPIRSVAWCMVLCLSFIQAACTQDPQSSLESPAVTAISSASTNDATLPNPRTDTNDLTDLLVANQTPPAFSLFIGETNDDGLQEEISICEFNKICVTTLDTRDKRVYQHSAWHNVELIAVQDTDGEPGLEIVVLAHTHEGLLACVCVVHDKTTSIAFYRGLGWSSVDGTTLANTDAIDGDEVLVQVKTEEGTLRCLCLIRDRDRTVREYADQSWATIQIKEVVDTDGALGKEVIFESRDANDQLICVCILRDRENELTTYSDSRWRMGEIHLFADTDGQPGLEIVVAFRNGTGSGITIIHDVSQTSKTYLFEEEHTIQQVRNYDRFSGDEICVLLPSREKFVLITDREEVEEAIDSCGDIGKSGGRA
;
A
#
# COMPACT_ATOMS: atom_id res chain seq x y z
N MET A 1 30.13 -47.09 -44.43
CA MET A 1 30.52 -46.52 -43.12
C MET A 1 30.89 -45.07 -43.35
N GLN A 2 29.96 -44.15 -43.05
CA GLN A 2 30.14 -42.70 -43.05
C GLN A 2 29.41 -42.20 -41.78
N PRO A 3 29.98 -41.29 -40.98
CA PRO A 3 29.31 -40.81 -39.78
C PRO A 3 28.40 -39.62 -40.10
N LEU A 4 27.18 -39.67 -39.55
CA LEU A 4 26.23 -38.57 -39.47
C LEU A 4 26.69 -37.59 -38.39
N GLY A 5 26.92 -36.33 -38.76
CA GLY A 5 27.11 -35.22 -37.83
C GLY A 5 25.78 -34.51 -37.58
N LEU A 6 25.34 -34.46 -36.32
CA LEU A 6 24.24 -33.62 -35.84
C LEU A 6 24.81 -32.33 -35.25
N PRO A 7 24.22 -31.14 -35.50
CA PRO A 7 24.54 -29.95 -34.75
C PRO A 7 23.57 -29.81 -33.57
N ILE A 8 24.11 -29.83 -32.35
CA ILE A 8 23.42 -29.40 -31.13
C ILE A 8 23.63 -27.87 -31.04
N ARG A 9 22.56 -27.08 -31.15
CA ARG A 9 22.57 -25.66 -30.78
C ARG A 9 22.03 -25.54 -29.36
N SER A 10 22.93 -25.29 -28.41
CA SER A 10 22.62 -24.87 -27.05
C SER A 10 22.36 -23.36 -27.05
N VAL A 11 21.19 -22.94 -26.62
CA VAL A 11 20.85 -21.53 -26.36
C VAL A 11 21.13 -21.31 -24.87
N ALA A 12 22.22 -20.62 -24.57
CA ALA A 12 22.54 -20.20 -23.22
C ALA A 12 21.70 -18.97 -22.86
N TRP A 13 20.75 -19.15 -21.94
CA TRP A 13 20.09 -18.05 -21.26
C TRP A 13 21.06 -17.45 -20.24
N CYS A 14 21.38 -16.18 -20.41
CA CYS A 14 22.22 -15.43 -19.49
C CYS A 14 21.31 -14.84 -18.40
N MET A 15 21.14 -15.54 -17.28
CA MET A 15 20.61 -14.93 -16.05
C MET A 15 21.68 -13.99 -15.49
N VAL A 16 21.41 -12.69 -15.53
CA VAL A 16 22.18 -11.70 -14.76
C VAL A 16 21.57 -11.66 -13.37
N LEU A 17 22.14 -12.43 -12.44
CA LEU A 17 21.88 -12.27 -11.01
C LEU A 17 22.63 -11.02 -10.51
N CYS A 18 21.93 -9.88 -10.46
CA CYS A 18 22.35 -8.74 -9.65
C CYS A 18 22.01 -9.04 -8.18
N LEU A 19 22.96 -9.62 -7.46
CA LEU A 19 22.90 -9.76 -6.00
C LEU A 19 23.45 -8.48 -5.35
N SER A 20 22.55 -7.58 -4.98
CA SER A 20 22.86 -6.52 -4.02
C SER A 20 21.61 -6.11 -3.26
N PHE A 21 21.30 -6.82 -2.18
CA PHE A 21 20.41 -6.33 -1.12
C PHE A 21 21.17 -6.39 0.21
N ILE A 22 21.48 -5.23 0.77
CA ILE A 22 21.82 -5.11 2.19
C ILE A 22 20.49 -5.02 2.92
N GLN A 23 19.92 -6.17 3.30
CA GLN A 23 18.81 -6.21 4.25
C GLN A 23 19.40 -5.94 5.64
N ALA A 24 19.26 -4.71 6.13
CA ALA A 24 19.52 -4.39 7.53
C ALA A 24 18.18 -4.45 8.28
N ALA A 25 17.92 -5.56 8.98
CA ALA A 25 16.91 -5.55 10.02
C ALA A 25 17.44 -4.69 11.17
N CYS A 26 17.02 -3.43 11.24
CA CYS A 26 17.31 -2.57 12.38
C CYS A 26 16.36 -2.95 13.51
N THR A 27 16.77 -3.89 14.36
CA THR A 27 16.13 -4.04 15.68
C THR A 27 16.31 -2.72 16.42
N GLN A 28 15.20 -2.09 16.83
CA GLN A 28 15.26 -0.87 17.62
C GLN A 28 16.12 -1.09 18.86
N ASP A 29 16.87 -0.05 19.23
CA ASP A 29 17.66 -0.03 20.46
C ASP A 29 16.68 -0.10 21.66
N PRO A 30 16.66 -1.18 22.46
CA PRO A 30 15.70 -1.36 23.54
C PRO A 30 15.93 -0.38 24.72
N GLN A 31 16.86 0.58 24.58
CA GLN A 31 17.23 1.55 25.61
C GLN A 31 16.79 2.99 25.33
N SER A 32 15.87 3.22 24.39
CA SER A 32 15.10 4.46 24.38
C SER A 32 14.08 4.48 25.54
N SER A 33 14.56 4.55 26.78
CA SER A 33 13.75 4.87 27.97
C SER A 33 13.29 6.32 27.88
N LEU A 34 12.31 6.57 27.01
CA LEU A 34 11.59 7.82 26.87
C LEU A 34 10.59 7.94 28.01
N GLU A 35 10.46 9.16 28.53
CA GLU A 35 9.47 9.57 29.51
C GLU A 35 8.12 8.89 29.23
N SER A 36 7.53 8.26 30.25
CA SER A 36 6.20 7.67 30.11
C SER A 36 5.25 8.75 29.57
N PRO A 37 4.51 8.48 28.47
CA PRO A 37 3.57 9.44 27.94
C PRO A 37 2.60 9.88 29.04
N ALA A 38 2.37 11.18 29.13
CA ALA A 38 1.45 11.74 30.11
C ALA A 38 0.01 11.52 29.64
N VAL A 39 -0.54 10.33 29.90
CA VAL A 39 -1.96 10.07 29.69
C VAL A 39 -2.74 10.78 30.79
N THR A 40 -3.52 11.78 30.41
CA THR A 40 -4.41 12.48 31.34
C THR A 40 -5.83 12.01 31.08
N ALA A 41 -6.32 11.10 31.93
CA ALA A 41 -7.75 10.79 31.96
C ALA A 41 -8.49 11.97 32.57
N ILE A 42 -9.38 12.61 31.81
CA ILE A 42 -10.25 13.68 32.30
C ILE A 42 -11.65 13.08 32.40
N SER A 43 -12.01 12.55 33.57
CA SER A 43 -13.41 12.20 33.84
C SER A 43 -14.20 13.49 34.10
N SER A 44 -14.93 13.98 33.12
CA SER A 44 -15.90 15.06 33.38
C SER A 44 -17.15 14.46 34.03
N ALA A 45 -17.25 14.56 35.35
CA ALA A 45 -18.51 14.32 36.04
C ALA A 45 -19.56 15.32 35.52
N SER A 46 -20.61 14.80 34.89
CA SER A 46 -21.74 15.60 34.42
C SER A 46 -22.45 16.30 35.59
N THR A 47 -22.18 17.58 35.77
CA THR A 47 -23.07 18.48 36.52
C THR A 47 -23.87 19.30 35.52
N ASN A 48 -25.10 18.85 35.26
CA ASN A 48 -26.14 19.65 34.61
C ASN A 48 -26.54 20.80 35.54
N ASP A 49 -26.09 22.03 35.27
CA ASP A 49 -26.89 23.25 35.42
C ASP A 49 -26.09 24.50 35.04
N ALA A 50 -26.46 25.19 33.95
CA ALA A 50 -26.28 26.64 33.82
C ALA A 50 -27.04 27.18 32.60
N THR A 51 -28.08 27.96 32.91
CA THR A 51 -28.79 28.92 32.06
C THR A 51 -27.85 29.86 31.29
N LEU A 52 -28.06 29.96 29.98
CA LEU A 52 -27.45 30.93 29.06
C LEU A 52 -28.00 32.35 29.26
N PRO A 53 -27.15 33.39 29.32
CA PRO A 53 -27.56 34.77 29.04
C PRO A 53 -27.29 35.16 27.57
N ASN A 54 -28.20 35.98 27.05
CA ASN A 54 -28.23 36.56 25.70
C ASN A 54 -26.93 37.28 25.28
N PRO A 55 -26.56 37.24 23.98
CA PRO A 55 -25.39 37.95 23.47
C PRO A 55 -25.69 39.44 23.22
N ARG A 56 -24.77 40.29 23.69
CA ARG A 56 -24.67 41.71 23.32
C ARG A 56 -23.84 41.84 22.05
N THR A 57 -24.41 42.51 21.06
CA THR A 57 -23.73 43.05 19.88
C THR A 57 -22.82 44.20 20.27
N ASP A 58 -21.52 44.06 20.05
CA ASP A 58 -20.61 45.19 19.86
C ASP A 58 -19.70 44.90 18.66
N THR A 59 -19.91 45.70 17.62
CA THR A 59 -19.08 45.84 16.43
C THR A 59 -17.89 46.75 16.74
N ASN A 60 -16.66 46.30 16.44
CA ASN A 60 -15.50 47.09 16.01
C ASN A 60 -14.35 46.09 15.73
N ASP A 61 -13.95 45.95 14.48
CA ASP A 61 -12.82 46.67 13.87
C ASP A 61 -11.48 45.95 14.16
N LEU A 62 -11.08 45.09 13.21
CA LEU A 62 -9.76 44.46 13.10
C LEU A 62 -9.53 44.06 11.63
N THR A 63 -9.40 45.06 10.76
CA THR A 63 -8.76 44.91 9.45
C THR A 63 -7.25 45.07 9.61
N ASP A 64 -6.55 43.98 9.91
CA ASP A 64 -5.19 43.68 9.44
C ASP A 64 -4.64 42.46 10.18
N LEU A 65 -4.64 41.32 9.50
CA LEU A 65 -3.69 40.22 9.72
C LEU A 65 -3.81 39.29 8.52
N LEU A 66 -2.72 39.18 7.77
CA LEU A 66 -2.50 38.25 6.67
C LEU A 66 -2.86 36.82 7.11
N VAL A 67 -4.05 36.36 6.75
CA VAL A 67 -4.43 34.95 6.82
C VAL A 67 -3.89 34.30 5.56
N ALA A 68 -2.78 33.57 5.70
CA ALA A 68 -2.43 32.53 4.76
C ALA A 68 -3.66 31.62 4.63
N ASN A 69 -4.14 31.42 3.40
CA ASN A 69 -5.14 30.41 3.06
C ASN A 69 -4.56 29.01 3.36
N GLN A 70 -4.48 28.64 4.63
CA GLN A 70 -4.45 27.25 5.05
C GLN A 70 -5.90 26.81 5.05
N THR A 71 -6.30 26.10 4.01
CA THR A 71 -7.51 25.28 4.05
C THR A 71 -7.44 24.50 5.36
N PRO A 72 -8.41 24.63 6.28
CA PRO A 72 -8.37 23.89 7.52
C PRO A 72 -8.21 22.41 7.16
N PRO A 73 -7.28 21.69 7.80
CA PRO A 73 -7.09 20.27 7.52
C PRO A 73 -8.45 19.59 7.67
N ALA A 74 -8.77 18.72 6.72
CA ALA A 74 -10.00 17.94 6.77
C ALA A 74 -10.12 17.33 8.17
N PHE A 75 -11.25 17.54 8.84
CA PHE A 75 -11.49 16.96 10.15
C PHE A 75 -11.51 15.43 9.98
N SER A 76 -10.45 14.76 10.42
CA SER A 76 -10.40 13.30 10.51
C SER A 76 -11.09 12.86 11.81
N LEU A 77 -12.16 12.07 11.65
CA LEU A 77 -12.96 11.50 12.74
C LEU A 77 -13.11 10.00 12.48
N PHE A 78 -12.75 9.18 13.46
CA PHE A 78 -12.92 7.73 13.41
C PHE A 78 -13.80 7.26 14.57
N ILE A 79 -14.45 6.11 14.36
CA ILE A 79 -15.22 5.41 15.39
C ILE A 79 -14.70 3.98 15.45
N GLY A 80 -14.37 3.52 16.66
CA GLY A 80 -13.86 2.18 16.89
C GLY A 80 -13.84 1.85 18.37
N GLU A 81 -13.79 0.56 18.69
CA GLU A 81 -13.63 0.02 20.05
C GLU A 81 -12.12 -0.05 20.31
N THR A 82 -11.54 0.82 21.15
CA THR A 82 -10.07 0.94 21.28
C THR A 82 -9.50 0.39 22.58
N ASN A 83 -10.36 0.04 23.55
CA ASN A 83 -9.94 -0.37 24.89
C ASN A 83 -10.51 -1.72 25.38
N ASP A 84 -11.19 -2.49 24.52
CA ASP A 84 -11.76 -3.81 24.82
C ASP A 84 -12.76 -3.81 26.00
N ASP A 85 -13.52 -2.72 26.17
CA ASP A 85 -14.63 -2.61 27.13
C ASP A 85 -16.02 -2.84 26.50
N GLY A 86 -16.09 -2.99 25.17
CA GLY A 86 -17.29 -3.25 24.40
C GLY A 86 -18.10 -2.00 24.05
N LEU A 87 -17.60 -0.80 24.36
CA LEU A 87 -18.19 0.48 23.97
C LEU A 87 -17.44 1.07 22.76
N GLN A 88 -18.11 1.94 22.01
CA GLN A 88 -17.49 2.60 20.87
C GLN A 88 -16.90 3.94 21.29
N GLU A 89 -15.69 4.22 20.85
CA GLU A 89 -15.01 5.50 20.99
C GLU A 89 -15.17 6.36 19.74
N GLU A 90 -15.22 7.67 19.96
CA GLU A 90 -14.96 8.68 18.96
C GLU A 90 -13.49 9.12 19.06
N ILE A 91 -12.72 8.94 17.99
CA ILE A 91 -11.30 9.27 17.90
C ILE A 91 -11.13 10.49 17.00
N SER A 92 -10.54 11.56 17.53
CA SER A 92 -10.31 12.80 16.79
C SER A 92 -9.06 13.54 17.26
N ILE A 93 -8.59 14.47 16.43
CA ILE A 93 -7.57 15.45 16.80
C ILE A 93 -8.28 16.63 17.46
N CYS A 94 -8.14 16.78 18.78
CA CYS A 94 -8.86 17.80 19.56
C CYS A 94 -8.06 19.08 19.80
N GLU A 95 -6.73 18.98 19.72
CA GLU A 95 -5.77 20.08 19.64
C GLU A 95 -4.71 19.63 18.64
N PHE A 96 -4.03 20.56 17.96
CA PHE A 96 -3.10 20.27 16.85
C PHE A 96 -2.12 19.10 17.09
N ASN A 97 -1.75 18.83 18.33
CA ASN A 97 -0.81 17.78 18.72
C ASN A 97 -1.38 16.73 19.70
N LYS A 98 -2.70 16.62 19.84
CA LYS A 98 -3.34 15.70 20.79
C LYS A 98 -4.40 14.85 20.12
N ILE A 99 -4.36 13.56 20.43
CA ILE A 99 -5.42 12.61 20.07
C ILE A 99 -6.37 12.52 21.26
N CYS A 100 -7.65 12.75 20.97
CA CYS A 100 -8.72 12.59 21.93
C CYS A 100 -9.55 11.38 21.57
N VAL A 101 -9.76 10.54 22.58
CA VAL A 101 -10.58 9.33 22.52
C VAL A 101 -11.73 9.56 23.49
N THR A 102 -12.96 9.61 22.97
CA THR A 102 -14.16 9.88 23.77
C THR A 102 -15.12 8.71 23.66
N THR A 103 -15.33 7.98 24.75
CA THR A 103 -16.30 6.89 24.78
C THR A 103 -17.71 7.48 24.58
N LEU A 104 -18.44 7.03 23.55
CA LEU A 104 -19.67 7.67 23.09
C LEU A 104 -20.80 7.67 24.15
N ASP A 105 -20.90 6.58 24.91
CA ASP A 105 -21.97 6.37 25.88
C ASP A 105 -21.71 7.10 27.20
N THR A 106 -20.49 7.01 27.74
CA THR A 106 -20.15 7.60 29.04
C THR A 106 -19.67 9.05 28.93
N ARG A 107 -19.23 9.46 27.73
CA ARG A 107 -18.52 10.72 27.48
C ARG A 107 -17.20 10.85 28.23
N ASP A 108 -16.65 9.74 28.72
CA ASP A 108 -15.32 9.73 29.29
C ASP A 108 -14.30 10.06 28.21
N LYS A 109 -13.39 10.97 28.54
CA LYS A 109 -12.40 11.51 27.61
C LYS A 109 -10.99 11.14 28.04
N ARG A 110 -10.28 10.47 27.14
CA ARG A 110 -8.86 10.16 27.24
C ARG A 110 -8.10 11.01 26.23
N VAL A 111 -6.92 11.51 26.64
CA VAL A 111 -6.10 12.39 25.80
C VAL A 111 -4.68 11.85 25.75
N TYR A 112 -4.22 11.60 24.52
CA TYR A 112 -2.88 11.16 24.21
C TYR A 112 -2.07 12.31 23.63
N GLN A 113 -0.88 12.50 24.18
CA GLN A 113 0.06 13.54 23.77
C GLN A 113 1.49 13.08 24.08
N HIS A 114 2.45 13.63 23.35
CA HIS A 114 3.86 13.42 23.61
C HIS A 114 4.63 14.72 23.38
N SER A 115 5.72 14.95 24.12
CA SER A 115 6.49 16.21 24.06
C SER A 115 7.12 16.46 22.69
N ALA A 116 7.40 15.40 21.93
CA ALA A 116 7.90 15.48 20.56
C ALA A 116 6.80 15.78 19.51
N TRP A 117 5.52 15.73 19.88
CA TRP A 117 4.42 15.99 18.96
C TRP A 117 4.11 17.49 18.91
N HIS A 118 4.36 18.11 17.76
CA HIS A 118 3.93 19.47 17.49
C HIS A 118 2.68 19.51 16.60
N ASN A 119 2.58 18.57 15.67
CA ASN A 119 1.39 18.30 14.88
C ASN A 119 1.18 16.79 14.80
N VAL A 120 -0.07 16.36 14.71
CA VAL A 120 -0.42 14.95 14.48
C VAL A 120 -1.41 14.83 13.33
N GLU A 121 -1.27 13.76 12.57
CA GLU A 121 -2.22 13.32 11.55
C GLU A 121 -2.76 11.96 11.96
N LEU A 122 -4.09 11.84 11.92
CA LEU A 122 -4.79 10.61 12.26
C LEU A 122 -4.99 9.78 11.00
N ILE A 123 -4.37 8.60 10.95
CA ILE A 123 -4.29 7.77 9.75
C ILE A 123 -5.39 6.71 9.75
N ALA A 124 -5.46 5.91 10.82
CA ALA A 124 -6.40 4.80 10.91
C ALA A 124 -6.70 4.43 12.37
N VAL A 125 -7.81 3.70 12.55
CA VAL A 125 -8.15 2.98 13.78
C VAL A 125 -8.38 1.53 13.39
N GLN A 126 -7.42 0.66 13.70
CA GLN A 126 -7.30 -0.69 13.14
C GLN A 126 -6.55 -1.59 14.13
N ASP A 127 -6.83 -2.88 14.11
CA ASP A 127 -6.06 -3.88 14.85
C ASP A 127 -4.68 -4.03 14.19
N THR A 128 -3.61 -3.68 14.92
CA THR A 128 -2.22 -3.73 14.44
C THR A 128 -1.35 -4.73 15.21
N ASP A 129 -1.82 -5.22 16.35
CA ASP A 129 -1.08 -6.15 17.20
C ASP A 129 -1.73 -7.54 17.36
N GLY A 130 -2.94 -7.72 16.86
CA GLY A 130 -3.71 -8.96 16.88
C GLY A 130 -4.47 -9.19 18.20
N GLU A 131 -4.43 -8.24 19.13
CA GLU A 131 -5.14 -8.32 20.40
C GLU A 131 -6.47 -7.56 20.35
N PRO A 132 -7.44 -7.89 21.22
CA PRO A 132 -8.69 -7.15 21.28
C PRO A 132 -8.49 -5.68 21.70
N GLY A 133 -9.23 -4.79 21.04
CA GLY A 133 -9.12 -3.33 21.16
C GLY A 133 -8.31 -2.77 20.00
N LEU A 134 -8.89 -1.90 19.18
CA LEU A 134 -8.22 -1.33 18.00
C LEU A 134 -7.16 -0.31 18.40
N GLU A 135 -6.02 -0.31 17.70
CA GLU A 135 -5.00 0.73 17.85
C GLU A 135 -5.32 1.95 17.00
N ILE A 136 -4.74 3.08 17.39
CA ILE A 136 -4.83 4.33 16.65
C ILE A 136 -3.48 4.63 16.01
N VAL A 137 -3.41 4.61 14.69
CA VAL A 137 -2.19 4.88 13.93
C VAL A 137 -2.14 6.37 13.57
N VAL A 138 -1.02 7.01 13.91
CA VAL A 138 -0.80 8.44 13.69
C VAL A 138 0.57 8.74 13.08
N LEU A 139 0.65 9.79 12.29
CA LEU A 139 1.91 10.44 11.95
C LEU A 139 2.08 11.64 12.86
N ALA A 140 3.16 11.68 13.64
CA ALA A 140 3.49 12.84 14.45
C ALA A 140 4.67 13.60 13.85
N HIS A 141 4.61 14.92 13.92
CA HIS A 141 5.60 15.83 13.35
C HIS A 141 6.18 16.75 14.43
N THR A 142 7.46 17.11 14.30
CA THR A 142 8.16 18.07 15.15
C THR A 142 7.77 19.50 14.79
N HIS A 143 8.29 20.49 15.54
CA HIS A 143 8.02 21.91 15.27
C HIS A 143 8.54 22.36 13.91
N GLU A 144 9.61 21.73 13.43
CA GLU A 144 10.23 21.96 12.13
C GLU A 144 9.45 21.29 10.99
N GLY A 145 8.38 20.54 11.30
CA GLY A 145 7.57 19.80 10.32
C GLY A 145 8.13 18.43 9.92
N LEU A 146 9.28 18.03 10.50
CA LEU A 146 9.89 16.72 10.28
C LEU A 146 9.10 15.63 10.99
N LEU A 147 9.11 14.41 10.45
CA LEU A 147 8.48 13.24 11.06
C LEU A 147 9.15 12.92 12.41
N ALA A 148 8.37 13.01 13.48
CA ALA A 148 8.77 12.59 14.82
C ALA A 148 8.64 11.07 14.99
N CYS A 149 7.49 10.50 14.56
CA CYS A 149 7.27 9.07 14.49
C CYS A 149 6.10 8.73 13.56
N VAL A 150 6.13 7.49 13.05
CA VAL A 150 4.89 6.73 12.86
C VAL A 150 4.59 6.13 14.22
N CYS A 151 3.48 6.53 14.83
CA CYS A 151 3.18 6.19 16.21
C CYS A 151 1.88 5.39 16.27
N VAL A 152 1.84 4.42 17.17
CA VAL A 152 0.67 3.58 17.38
C VAL A 152 0.23 3.77 18.83
N VAL A 153 -0.99 4.25 19.03
CA VAL A 153 -1.57 4.43 20.37
C VAL A 153 -2.36 3.19 20.73
N HIS A 154 -1.96 2.58 21.83
CA HIS A 154 -2.57 1.40 22.44
C HIS A 154 -3.51 1.87 23.55
N ASP A 155 -4.76 2.21 23.23
CA ASP A 155 -5.69 2.83 24.20
C ASP A 155 -5.99 1.87 25.38
N LYS A 156 -6.16 0.57 25.10
CA LYS A 156 -6.30 -0.48 26.11
C LYS A 156 -5.21 -0.49 27.17
N THR A 157 -3.95 -0.32 26.76
CA THR A 157 -2.79 -0.31 27.68
C THR A 157 -2.35 1.09 28.07
N THR A 158 -3.03 2.13 27.55
CA THR A 158 -2.68 3.54 27.72
C THR A 158 -1.21 3.85 27.36
N SER A 159 -0.71 3.21 26.30
CA SER A 159 0.69 3.35 25.86
C SER A 159 0.80 3.85 24.42
N ILE A 160 1.99 4.33 24.06
CA ILE A 160 2.29 4.81 22.71
C ILE A 160 3.57 4.14 22.26
N ALA A 161 3.51 3.49 21.10
CA ALA A 161 4.67 2.95 20.41
C ALA A 161 5.22 3.96 19.40
N PHE A 162 6.55 4.05 19.31
CA PHE A 162 7.24 5.03 18.49
C PHE A 162 8.10 4.33 17.44
N TYR A 163 7.66 4.38 16.18
CA TYR A 163 8.43 3.86 15.05
C TYR A 163 9.13 4.99 14.31
N ARG A 164 10.45 4.87 14.23
CA ARG A 164 11.35 5.79 13.55
C ARG A 164 12.58 5.03 13.06
N GLY A 165 13.16 5.50 11.96
CA GLY A 165 14.45 5.04 11.46
C GLY A 165 15.40 6.21 11.23
N LEU A 166 16.67 5.89 10.98
CA LEU A 166 17.68 6.91 10.68
C LEU A 166 17.38 7.56 9.33
N GLY A 167 17.22 8.89 9.33
CA GLY A 167 16.94 9.67 8.13
C GLY A 167 15.47 9.69 7.69
N TRP A 168 14.55 9.22 8.54
CA TRP A 168 13.12 9.41 8.32
C TRP A 168 12.76 10.88 8.56
N SER A 169 12.21 11.55 7.55
CA SER A 169 11.87 12.97 7.63
C SER A 169 10.43 13.28 7.27
N SER A 170 9.81 12.51 6.37
CA SER A 170 8.38 12.61 6.06
C SER A 170 7.84 11.28 5.56
N VAL A 171 6.51 11.13 5.56
CA VAL A 171 5.79 9.99 4.99
C VAL A 171 4.88 10.50 3.87
N ASP A 172 4.87 9.83 2.73
CA ASP A 172 4.09 10.23 1.53
C ASP A 172 2.88 9.32 1.26
N GLY A 173 2.80 8.18 1.95
CA GLY A 173 1.71 7.23 1.82
C GLY A 173 1.75 6.21 2.95
N THR A 174 0.57 5.79 3.39
CA THR A 174 0.39 4.76 4.42
C THR A 174 -0.64 3.73 3.96
N THR A 175 -0.39 2.46 4.24
CA THR A 175 -1.33 1.35 4.00
C THR A 175 -1.30 0.43 5.20
N LEU A 176 -2.47 -0.09 5.61
CA LEU A 176 -2.59 -1.07 6.68
C LEU A 176 -3.19 -2.34 6.10
N ALA A 177 -2.54 -3.47 6.33
CA ALA A 177 -3.02 -4.77 5.89
C ALA A 177 -2.28 -5.90 6.58
N ASN A 178 -2.97 -7.01 6.80
CA ASN A 178 -2.37 -8.28 7.17
C ASN A 178 -1.60 -8.89 5.98
N THR A 179 -0.27 -8.90 6.10
CA THR A 179 0.69 -9.32 5.07
C THR A 179 1.40 -10.64 5.39
N ASP A 180 1.14 -11.25 6.55
CA ASP A 180 1.78 -12.51 6.94
C ASP A 180 0.85 -13.58 7.51
N ALA A 181 -0.47 -13.35 7.45
CA ALA A 181 -1.54 -14.21 7.94
C ALA A 181 -1.61 -14.39 9.47
N ILE A 182 -0.93 -13.54 10.23
CA ILE A 182 -1.05 -13.48 11.68
C ILE A 182 -1.95 -12.29 12.01
N ASP A 183 -2.86 -12.43 12.97
CA ASP A 183 -3.73 -11.31 13.39
C ASP A 183 -2.90 -10.07 13.75
N GLY A 184 -3.48 -8.89 13.51
CA GLY A 184 -2.80 -7.60 13.50
C GLY A 184 -2.31 -7.19 12.11
N ASP A 185 -2.80 -6.06 11.62
CA ASP A 185 -2.39 -5.48 10.34
C ASP A 185 -1.00 -4.81 10.45
N GLU A 186 -0.14 -5.04 9.45
CA GLU A 186 1.11 -4.30 9.32
C GLU A 186 0.87 -2.88 8.80
N VAL A 187 1.71 -1.93 9.26
CA VAL A 187 1.70 -0.56 8.77
C VAL A 187 2.82 -0.37 7.76
N LEU A 188 2.46 -0.14 6.50
CA LEU A 188 3.37 0.16 5.41
C LEU A 188 3.45 1.67 5.19
N VAL A 189 4.65 2.23 5.23
CA VAL A 189 4.89 3.66 5.02
C VAL A 189 5.95 3.91 3.95
N GLN A 190 5.70 4.89 3.08
CA GLN A 190 6.69 5.40 2.14
C GLN A 190 7.41 6.58 2.77
N VAL A 191 8.65 6.36 3.20
CA VAL A 191 9.42 7.35 3.94
C VAL A 191 10.34 8.11 3.01
N LYS A 192 10.43 9.43 3.18
CA LYS A 192 11.37 10.31 2.49
C LYS A 192 12.42 10.90 3.43
N THR A 193 13.58 11.25 2.88
CA THR A 193 14.62 12.03 3.55
C THR A 193 14.21 13.50 3.69
N GLU A 194 15.02 14.30 4.38
CA GLU A 194 14.79 15.74 4.53
C GLU A 194 14.83 16.48 3.19
N GLU A 195 15.62 15.97 2.23
CA GLU A 195 15.66 16.47 0.85
C GLU A 195 14.44 16.04 0.01
N GLY A 196 13.51 15.26 0.59
CA GLY A 196 12.31 14.77 -0.08
C GLY A 196 12.56 13.58 -1.01
N THR A 197 13.73 12.95 -0.98
CA THR A 197 14.01 11.73 -1.77
C THR A 197 13.46 10.51 -1.07
N LEU A 198 12.99 9.51 -1.84
CA LEU A 198 12.51 8.25 -1.29
C LEU A 198 13.66 7.55 -0.52
N ARG A 199 13.40 7.22 0.74
CA ARG A 199 14.35 6.56 1.65
C ARG A 199 14.10 5.06 1.72
N CYS A 200 12.84 4.66 1.90
CA CYS A 200 12.40 3.27 1.96
C CYS A 200 10.89 3.17 1.68
N LEU A 201 10.46 1.99 1.24
CA LEU A 201 9.20 1.42 1.69
C LEU A 201 9.48 0.70 3.01
N CYS A 202 8.85 1.14 4.09
CA CYS A 202 9.10 0.61 5.42
C CYS A 202 7.85 -0.11 5.92
N LEU A 203 8.03 -1.35 6.37
CA LEU A 203 6.99 -2.20 6.94
C LEU A 203 7.18 -2.25 8.45
N ILE A 204 6.12 -1.92 9.18
CA ILE A 204 6.09 -1.90 10.65
C ILE A 204 5.13 -3.00 11.10
N ARG A 205 5.63 -3.91 11.93
CA ARG A 205 4.83 -4.89 12.65
C ARG A 205 4.67 -4.42 14.09
N ASP A 206 3.46 -3.98 14.43
CA ASP A 206 3.23 -3.45 15.78
C ASP A 206 3.29 -4.57 16.83
N ARG A 207 2.71 -5.75 16.51
CA ARG A 207 2.70 -6.94 17.39
C ARG A 207 4.06 -7.32 17.96
N ASP A 208 5.12 -7.22 17.16
CA ASP A 208 6.48 -7.63 17.56
C ASP A 208 7.44 -6.44 17.74
N ARG A 209 6.93 -5.21 17.57
CA ARG A 209 7.69 -3.95 17.65
C ARG A 209 8.86 -3.88 16.66
N THR A 210 8.72 -4.47 15.47
CA THR A 210 9.78 -4.45 14.46
C THR A 210 9.49 -3.51 13.31
N VAL A 211 10.56 -3.02 12.69
CA VAL A 211 10.53 -2.23 11.46
C VAL A 211 11.50 -2.86 10.48
N ARG A 212 11.03 -3.03 9.24
CA ARG A 212 11.87 -3.46 8.12
C ARG A 212 11.87 -2.41 7.03
N GLU A 213 13.07 -2.03 6.60
CA GLU A 213 13.25 -1.07 5.52
C GLU A 213 13.58 -1.79 4.21
N TYR A 214 12.84 -1.49 3.16
CA TYR A 214 13.11 -1.91 1.79
C TYR A 214 13.51 -0.69 0.98
N ALA A 215 14.69 -0.73 0.39
CA ALA A 215 15.22 0.38 -0.40
C ALA A 215 16.13 -0.14 -1.52
N ASP A 216 16.08 0.55 -2.65
CA ASP A 216 17.01 0.38 -3.76
C ASP A 216 17.39 1.78 -4.28
N GLN A 217 18.67 1.97 -4.63
CA GLN A 217 19.17 3.27 -5.08
C GLN A 217 18.58 3.70 -6.44
N SER A 218 18.03 2.76 -7.20
CA SER A 218 17.35 3.06 -8.46
C SER A 218 15.94 3.62 -8.25
N TRP A 219 15.32 3.41 -7.09
CA TRP A 219 13.96 3.86 -6.82
C TRP A 219 13.94 5.36 -6.51
N ALA A 220 13.27 6.14 -7.36
CA ALA A 220 12.95 7.54 -7.10
C ALA A 220 11.56 7.69 -6.48
N THR A 221 10.59 6.89 -6.94
CA THR A 221 9.23 6.84 -6.40
C THR A 221 8.75 5.39 -6.28
N ILE A 222 7.82 5.17 -5.35
CA ILE A 222 7.08 3.92 -5.17
C ILE A 222 5.59 4.25 -5.24
N GLN A 223 4.81 3.36 -5.85
CA GLN A 223 3.37 3.40 -5.76
C GLN A 223 2.87 2.01 -5.36
N ILE A 224 2.38 1.86 -4.13
CA ILE A 224 1.65 0.65 -3.71
C ILE A 224 0.38 0.59 -4.55
N LYS A 225 0.19 -0.51 -5.27
CA LYS A 225 -0.95 -0.71 -6.17
C LYS A 225 -2.04 -1.52 -5.50
N GLU A 226 -1.68 -2.58 -4.79
CA GLU A 226 -2.63 -3.46 -4.10
C GLU A 226 -1.94 -4.25 -2.98
N VAL A 227 -2.74 -4.70 -2.00
CA VAL A 227 -2.33 -5.72 -1.03
C VAL A 227 -3.25 -6.94 -1.18
N VAL A 228 -2.77 -7.96 -1.88
CA VAL A 228 -3.57 -9.12 -2.29
C VAL A 228 -2.70 -10.37 -2.38
N ASP A 229 -3.35 -11.53 -2.28
CA ASP A 229 -2.74 -12.85 -2.45
C ASP A 229 -2.39 -13.08 -3.93
N THR A 230 -1.09 -13.14 -4.26
CA THR A 230 -0.56 -13.40 -5.61
C THR A 230 0.09 -14.77 -5.74
N ASP A 231 0.33 -15.48 -4.63
CA ASP A 231 0.99 -16.80 -4.65
C ASP A 231 0.14 -17.96 -4.13
N GLY A 232 -1.12 -17.69 -3.79
CA GLY A 232 -2.11 -18.66 -3.33
C GLY A 232 -1.89 -19.13 -1.89
N ALA A 233 -0.94 -18.54 -1.16
CA ALA A 233 -0.66 -18.87 0.22
C ALA A 233 -1.41 -17.94 1.19
N LEU A 234 -1.42 -18.29 2.49
CA LEU A 234 -2.05 -17.43 3.50
C LEU A 234 -1.25 -16.15 3.75
N GLY A 235 -1.95 -15.02 3.87
CA GLY A 235 -1.30 -13.71 3.97
C GLY A 235 -1.34 -13.04 2.61
N LYS A 236 -1.21 -11.72 2.59
CA LYS A 236 -1.28 -10.96 1.35
C LYS A 236 0.08 -10.35 1.04
N GLU A 237 0.43 -10.35 -0.23
CA GLU A 237 1.61 -9.67 -0.71
C GLU A 237 1.34 -8.19 -0.89
N VAL A 238 2.38 -7.36 -0.74
CA VAL A 238 2.30 -5.95 -1.10
C VAL A 238 2.91 -5.77 -2.48
N ILE A 239 2.07 -5.36 -3.43
CA ILE A 239 2.47 -5.16 -4.82
C ILE A 239 2.62 -3.67 -5.07
N PHE A 240 3.79 -3.27 -5.56
CA PHE A 240 4.08 -1.88 -5.87
C PHE A 240 4.88 -1.72 -7.16
N GLU A 241 4.67 -0.58 -7.80
CA GLU A 241 5.53 -0.10 -8.87
C GLU A 241 6.67 0.72 -8.27
N SER A 242 7.89 0.52 -8.76
CA SER A 242 8.98 1.47 -8.52
C SER A 242 9.40 2.15 -9.81
N ARG A 243 9.64 3.46 -9.74
CA ARG A 243 10.06 4.26 -10.90
C ARG A 243 11.37 4.95 -10.66
N ASP A 244 12.13 5.15 -11.73
CA ASP A 244 13.39 5.88 -11.70
C ASP A 244 13.16 7.40 -11.68
N ALA A 245 14.25 8.18 -11.62
CA ALA A 245 14.17 9.65 -11.64
C ALA A 245 13.62 10.24 -12.95
N ASN A 246 13.46 9.43 -14.00
CA ASN A 246 12.84 9.81 -15.28
C ASN A 246 11.39 9.29 -15.39
N ASP A 247 10.79 8.86 -14.27
CA ASP A 247 9.45 8.30 -14.19
C ASP A 247 9.26 6.98 -14.99
N GLN A 248 10.36 6.28 -15.27
CA GLN A 248 10.32 4.98 -15.96
C GLN A 248 10.10 3.86 -14.97
N LEU A 249 9.14 2.97 -15.25
CA LEU A 249 8.92 1.77 -14.44
C LEU A 249 10.18 0.88 -14.46
N ILE A 250 10.75 0.65 -13.28
CA ILE A 250 11.93 -0.20 -13.08
C ILE A 250 11.48 -1.62 -12.77
N CYS A 251 10.58 -1.77 -11.80
CA CYS A 251 10.02 -3.06 -11.43
C CYS A 251 8.53 -2.99 -11.12
N VAL A 252 7.89 -4.13 -11.34
CA VAL A 252 6.81 -4.57 -10.46
C VAL A 252 7.46 -5.37 -9.35
N CYS A 253 7.34 -4.87 -8.14
CA CYS A 253 7.96 -5.44 -6.96
C CYS A 253 6.88 -6.01 -6.03
N ILE A 254 7.14 -7.20 -5.49
CA ILE A 254 6.23 -7.95 -4.63
C ILE A 254 6.95 -8.20 -3.31
N LEU A 255 6.44 -7.61 -2.24
CA LEU A 255 6.93 -7.80 -0.89
C LEU A 255 6.11 -8.90 -0.23
N ARG A 256 6.83 -9.95 0.17
CA ARG A 256 6.34 -11.10 0.92
C ARG A 256 6.80 -10.99 2.35
N ASP A 257 5.94 -10.45 3.20
CA ASP A 257 6.34 -10.14 4.57
C ASP A 257 6.61 -11.42 5.38
N ARG A 258 5.76 -12.43 5.22
CA ARG A 258 5.88 -13.75 5.87
C ARG A 258 7.24 -14.41 5.61
N GLU A 259 7.72 -14.40 4.38
CA GLU A 259 9.02 -14.95 3.97
C GLU A 259 10.19 -13.98 4.21
N ASN A 260 9.89 -12.71 4.50
CA ASN A 260 10.85 -11.62 4.53
C ASN A 260 11.57 -11.43 3.18
N GLU A 261 10.84 -11.62 2.10
CA GLU A 261 11.35 -11.61 0.73
C GLU A 261 10.82 -10.39 -0.04
N LEU A 262 11.65 -9.89 -0.96
CA LEU A 262 11.25 -8.92 -1.98
C LEU A 262 11.58 -9.54 -3.34
N THR A 263 10.55 -9.83 -4.14
CA THR A 263 10.70 -10.33 -5.50
C THR A 263 10.50 -9.17 -6.48
N THR A 264 11.40 -9.10 -7.47
CA THR A 264 11.45 -8.01 -8.43
C THR A 264 11.28 -8.55 -9.83
N TYR A 265 10.20 -8.16 -10.50
CA TYR A 265 10.00 -8.40 -11.92
C TYR A 265 10.37 -7.15 -12.69
N SER A 266 11.17 -7.29 -13.73
CA SER A 266 11.57 -6.16 -14.57
C SER A 266 11.65 -6.59 -16.03
N ASP A 267 11.27 -5.68 -16.92
CA ASP A 267 11.47 -5.82 -18.34
C ASP A 267 11.79 -4.46 -18.95
N SER A 268 12.83 -4.40 -19.77
CA SER A 268 13.22 -3.17 -20.48
C SER A 268 12.11 -2.53 -21.33
N ARG A 269 11.09 -3.31 -21.71
CA ARG A 269 9.90 -2.87 -22.46
C ARG A 269 8.90 -2.10 -21.60
N TRP A 270 8.95 -2.25 -20.28
CA TRP A 270 7.99 -1.66 -19.34
C TRP A 270 8.26 -0.20 -19.00
N ARG A 271 9.29 0.45 -19.56
CA ARG A 271 9.64 1.84 -19.19
C ARG A 271 8.45 2.82 -19.23
N MET A 272 7.51 2.64 -20.15
CA MET A 272 6.24 3.39 -20.21
C MET A 272 5.04 2.47 -19.96
N GLY A 273 5.16 1.62 -18.95
CA GLY A 273 4.12 0.71 -18.49
C GLY A 273 3.70 0.99 -17.07
N GLU A 274 2.67 0.25 -16.65
CA GLU A 274 2.08 0.27 -15.33
C GLU A 274 1.35 -1.06 -15.07
N ILE A 275 1.14 -1.39 -13.80
CA ILE A 275 0.22 -2.44 -13.39
C ILE A 275 -1.19 -1.94 -13.70
N HIS A 276 -1.88 -2.70 -14.53
CA HIS A 276 -3.21 -2.36 -15.02
C HIS A 276 -4.31 -2.98 -14.15
N LEU A 277 -4.17 -4.26 -13.80
CA LEU A 277 -5.13 -5.00 -12.97
C LEU A 277 -4.51 -6.26 -12.36
N PHE A 278 -5.27 -6.88 -11.46
CA PHE A 278 -5.00 -8.18 -10.84
C PHE A 278 -6.15 -9.12 -11.18
N ALA A 279 -5.86 -10.33 -11.68
CA ALA A 279 -6.87 -11.31 -12.07
C ALA A 279 -6.28 -12.73 -12.04
N ASP A 280 -7.12 -13.72 -11.72
CA ASP A 280 -6.81 -15.14 -11.95
C ASP A 280 -6.91 -15.38 -13.46
N THR A 281 -5.77 -15.54 -14.17
CA THR A 281 -5.72 -15.77 -15.62
C THR A 281 -5.31 -17.19 -15.99
N ASP A 282 -4.82 -17.97 -15.03
CA ASP A 282 -4.37 -19.35 -15.26
C ASP A 282 -5.17 -20.45 -14.54
N GLY A 283 -6.08 -20.06 -13.64
CA GLY A 283 -6.93 -20.93 -12.85
C GLY A 283 -6.27 -21.52 -11.60
N GLN A 284 -5.05 -21.12 -11.26
CA GLN A 284 -4.38 -21.49 -10.02
C GLN A 284 -4.75 -20.54 -8.86
N PRO A 285 -4.57 -20.95 -7.59
CA PRO A 285 -4.67 -20.04 -6.46
C PRO A 285 -3.63 -18.91 -6.53
N GLY A 286 -4.03 -17.69 -6.16
CA GLY A 286 -3.24 -16.47 -6.32
C GLY A 286 -3.72 -15.66 -7.53
N LEU A 287 -3.66 -14.33 -7.46
CA LEU A 287 -3.95 -13.48 -8.63
C LEU A 287 -2.68 -13.21 -9.43
N GLU A 288 -2.76 -13.30 -10.75
CA GLU A 288 -1.73 -12.79 -11.65
C GLU A 288 -1.75 -11.26 -11.70
N ILE A 289 -0.58 -10.67 -11.98
CA ILE A 289 -0.41 -9.23 -12.13
C ILE A 289 -0.29 -8.90 -13.62
N VAL A 290 -1.21 -8.07 -14.11
CA VAL A 290 -1.26 -7.68 -15.53
C VAL A 290 -0.62 -6.32 -15.72
N VAL A 291 0.55 -6.28 -16.37
CA VAL A 291 1.30 -5.08 -16.72
C VAL A 291 1.01 -4.69 -18.16
N ALA A 292 0.40 -3.52 -18.38
CA ALA A 292 0.23 -2.96 -19.70
C ALA A 292 1.37 -1.98 -20.00
N PHE A 293 1.97 -2.06 -21.19
CA PHE A 293 3.07 -1.17 -21.57
C PHE A 293 3.00 -0.72 -23.02
N ARG A 294 3.64 0.43 -23.27
CA ARG A 294 3.83 1.00 -24.60
C ARG A 294 5.32 1.19 -24.87
N ASN A 295 5.73 0.97 -26.12
CA ASN A 295 7.06 1.34 -26.59
C ASN A 295 6.93 2.07 -27.94
N GLY A 296 7.98 2.78 -28.36
CA GLY A 296 7.90 3.60 -29.59
C GLY A 296 7.58 2.83 -30.87
N THR A 297 7.56 1.50 -30.85
CA THR A 297 7.32 0.62 -31.99
C THR A 297 6.11 -0.31 -31.84
N GLY A 298 5.37 -0.23 -30.73
CA GLY A 298 4.27 -1.14 -30.42
C GLY A 298 3.85 -1.08 -28.96
N SER A 299 3.06 -2.04 -28.53
CA SER A 299 2.60 -2.14 -27.15
C SER A 299 2.49 -3.60 -26.74
N GLY A 300 2.15 -3.87 -25.48
CA GLY A 300 1.95 -5.24 -25.05
C GLY A 300 1.42 -5.35 -23.63
N ILE A 301 1.11 -6.59 -23.27
CA ILE A 301 0.68 -6.98 -21.94
C ILE A 301 1.69 -8.00 -21.44
N THR A 302 2.18 -7.85 -20.21
CA THR A 302 2.87 -8.94 -19.51
C THR A 302 2.04 -9.40 -18.34
N ILE A 303 1.83 -10.69 -18.23
CA ILE A 303 1.17 -11.34 -17.11
C ILE A 303 2.26 -11.95 -16.23
N ILE A 304 2.29 -11.59 -14.96
CA ILE A 304 3.24 -12.10 -13.97
C ILE A 304 2.51 -13.16 -13.15
N HIS A 305 3.04 -14.38 -13.17
CA HIS A 305 2.60 -15.51 -12.37
C HIS A 305 3.52 -15.61 -11.17
N ASP A 306 3.07 -15.07 -10.05
CA ASP A 306 3.92 -14.93 -8.88
C ASP A 306 4.14 -16.27 -8.17
N VAL A 307 3.13 -17.14 -8.16
CA VAL A 307 3.21 -18.55 -7.69
C VAL A 307 4.42 -19.28 -8.27
N SER A 308 4.64 -19.17 -9.58
CA SER A 308 5.73 -19.85 -10.30
C SER A 308 6.96 -18.97 -10.51
N GLN A 309 6.90 -17.71 -10.07
CA GLN A 309 7.90 -16.67 -10.34
C GLN A 309 8.25 -16.52 -11.83
N THR A 310 7.25 -16.61 -12.70
CA THR A 310 7.41 -16.48 -14.15
C THR A 310 6.58 -15.33 -14.70
N SER A 311 6.81 -14.96 -15.96
CA SER A 311 5.94 -14.02 -16.66
C SER A 311 5.82 -14.36 -18.13
N LYS A 312 4.69 -13.98 -18.72
CA LYS A 312 4.40 -14.18 -20.14
C LYS A 312 4.03 -12.84 -20.78
N THR A 313 4.72 -12.50 -21.89
CA THR A 313 4.45 -11.26 -22.62
C THR A 313 3.74 -11.53 -23.95
N TYR A 314 2.65 -10.79 -24.17
CA TYR A 314 1.85 -10.71 -25.38
C TYR A 314 2.13 -9.37 -26.07
N LEU A 315 2.53 -9.38 -27.34
CA LEU A 315 3.01 -8.19 -28.06
C LEU A 315 2.07 -7.80 -29.19
N PHE A 316 1.84 -6.49 -29.31
CA PHE A 316 1.02 -5.89 -30.35
C PHE A 316 1.83 -4.89 -31.18
N GLU A 317 1.62 -4.92 -32.50
CA GLU A 317 2.28 -4.00 -33.45
C GLU A 317 1.75 -2.55 -33.38
N GLU A 318 0.70 -2.32 -32.61
CA GLU A 318 0.04 -1.04 -32.43
C GLU A 318 -0.37 -0.83 -30.97
N GLU A 319 -0.95 0.32 -30.67
CA GLU A 319 -1.53 0.61 -29.35
C GLU A 319 -2.66 -0.36 -29.02
N HIS A 320 -2.82 -0.69 -27.73
CA HIS A 320 -3.87 -1.59 -27.26
C HIS A 320 -4.65 -0.98 -26.10
N THR A 321 -5.80 -1.59 -25.80
CA THR A 321 -6.57 -1.30 -24.58
C THR A 321 -7.23 -2.58 -24.10
N ILE A 322 -7.01 -2.94 -22.84
CA ILE A 322 -7.73 -4.03 -22.19
C ILE A 322 -9.19 -3.58 -22.02
N GLN A 323 -10.11 -4.32 -22.64
CA GLN A 323 -11.54 -3.98 -22.62
C GLN A 323 -12.28 -4.70 -21.50
N GLN A 324 -11.99 -5.99 -21.32
CA GLN A 324 -12.64 -6.86 -20.34
C GLN A 324 -11.69 -7.97 -19.91
N VAL A 325 -11.80 -8.37 -18.64
CA VAL A 325 -11.23 -9.60 -18.09
C VAL A 325 -12.38 -10.40 -17.51
N ARG A 326 -12.58 -11.62 -18.01
CA ARG A 326 -13.61 -12.55 -17.54
C ARG A 326 -13.41 -13.92 -18.15
N ASN A 327 -14.04 -14.91 -17.55
CA ASN A 327 -14.13 -16.27 -18.05
C ASN A 327 -15.10 -16.40 -19.26
N TYR A 328 -14.57 -16.62 -20.46
CA TYR A 328 -15.30 -16.77 -21.73
C TYR A 328 -15.61 -18.22 -22.09
N ASP A 329 -14.79 -19.19 -21.69
CA ASP A 329 -14.91 -20.60 -22.07
C ASP A 329 -15.34 -21.56 -20.96
N ARG A 330 -15.52 -21.03 -19.74
CA ARG A 330 -15.99 -21.73 -18.53
C ARG A 330 -14.97 -22.67 -17.91
N PHE A 331 -13.68 -22.54 -18.22
CA PHE A 331 -12.59 -23.15 -17.47
C PHE A 331 -12.05 -22.18 -16.41
N SER A 332 -11.33 -22.66 -15.38
CA SER A 332 -10.74 -21.76 -14.38
C SER A 332 -9.71 -20.85 -15.04
N GLY A 333 -9.56 -19.62 -14.53
CA GLY A 333 -8.81 -18.54 -15.17
C GLY A 333 -9.68 -17.70 -16.10
N ASP A 334 -9.60 -16.38 -15.96
CA ASP A 334 -10.23 -15.39 -16.82
C ASP A 334 -9.36 -15.08 -18.04
N GLU A 335 -9.98 -14.92 -19.22
CA GLU A 335 -9.27 -14.41 -20.40
C GLU A 335 -9.29 -12.88 -20.45
N ILE A 336 -8.27 -12.32 -21.09
CA ILE A 336 -8.14 -10.88 -21.30
C ILE A 336 -8.55 -10.55 -22.74
N CYS A 337 -9.63 -9.78 -22.89
CA CYS A 337 -10.06 -9.25 -24.18
C CYS A 337 -9.43 -7.88 -24.42
N VAL A 338 -8.72 -7.75 -25.54
CA VAL A 338 -7.92 -6.58 -25.91
C VAL A 338 -8.45 -5.98 -27.22
N LEU A 339 -8.65 -4.67 -27.25
CA LEU A 339 -8.92 -3.93 -28.48
C LEU A 339 -7.62 -3.39 -29.07
N LEU A 340 -7.43 -3.61 -30.36
CA LEU A 340 -6.40 -3.00 -31.21
C LEU A 340 -7.07 -1.92 -32.09
N PRO A 341 -7.05 -0.64 -31.66
CA PRO A 341 -7.94 0.38 -32.23
C PRO A 341 -7.65 0.71 -33.68
N SER A 342 -6.41 0.55 -34.16
CA SER A 342 -6.05 0.96 -35.53
C SER A 342 -6.59 -0.03 -36.58
N ARG A 343 -6.87 -1.26 -36.15
CA ARG A 343 -7.46 -2.33 -36.99
C ARG A 343 -8.90 -2.65 -36.63
N GLU A 344 -9.48 -1.98 -35.63
CA GLU A 344 -10.79 -2.33 -35.03
C GLU A 344 -10.89 -3.83 -34.72
N LYS A 345 -9.78 -4.43 -34.28
CA LYS A 345 -9.66 -5.88 -34.06
C LYS A 345 -9.66 -6.18 -32.58
N PHE A 346 -10.34 -7.24 -32.17
CA PHE A 346 -10.25 -7.79 -30.83
C PHE A 346 -9.33 -9.02 -30.80
N VAL A 347 -8.55 -9.13 -29.74
CA VAL A 347 -7.71 -10.29 -29.43
C VAL A 347 -8.10 -10.80 -28.06
N LEU A 348 -8.36 -12.11 -27.95
CA LEU A 348 -8.52 -12.80 -26.68
C LEU A 348 -7.18 -13.44 -26.29
N ILE A 349 -6.71 -13.13 -25.09
CA ILE A 349 -5.56 -13.82 -24.48
C ILE A 349 -6.10 -14.87 -23.52
N THR A 350 -5.77 -16.12 -23.80
CA THR A 350 -6.05 -17.26 -22.92
C THR A 350 -4.72 -17.70 -22.31
N ASP A 351 -4.43 -17.14 -21.14
CA ASP A 351 -3.09 -17.17 -20.57
C ASP A 351 -2.66 -18.56 -20.08
N ARG A 352 -3.56 -19.33 -19.44
CA ARG A 352 -3.34 -20.75 -19.11
C ARG A 352 -2.88 -21.63 -20.29
N GLU A 353 -3.25 -21.25 -21.52
CA GLU A 353 -2.90 -21.97 -22.74
C GLU A 353 -1.78 -21.27 -23.53
N GLU A 354 -1.38 -20.07 -23.11
CA GLU A 354 -0.46 -19.16 -23.78
C GLU A 354 -0.87 -18.84 -25.23
N VAL A 355 -2.18 -18.69 -25.48
CA VAL A 355 -2.74 -18.47 -26.83
C VAL A 355 -3.34 -17.07 -26.98
N GLU A 356 -3.12 -16.47 -28.16
CA GLU A 356 -3.83 -15.29 -28.64
C GLU A 356 -4.78 -15.67 -29.79
N GLU A 357 -6.07 -15.37 -29.66
CA GLU A 357 -7.07 -15.62 -30.71
C GLU A 357 -7.71 -14.31 -31.19
N ALA A 358 -7.91 -14.17 -32.51
CA ALA A 358 -8.69 -13.08 -33.06
C ALA A 358 -10.19 -13.34 -32.87
N ILE A 359 -10.91 -12.39 -32.30
CA ILE A 359 -12.36 -12.50 -32.05
C ILE A 359 -13.11 -11.28 -32.60
N ASP A 360 -14.43 -11.41 -32.75
CA ASP A 360 -15.27 -10.34 -33.32
C ASP A 360 -15.63 -9.24 -32.30
N SER A 361 -15.81 -9.60 -31.03
CA SER A 361 -16.14 -8.66 -29.95
C SER A 361 -15.83 -9.24 -28.58
N CYS A 362 -15.56 -8.39 -27.58
CA CYS A 362 -15.51 -8.82 -26.17
C CYS A 362 -16.88 -9.22 -25.61
N GLY A 363 -17.99 -9.04 -26.35
CA GLY A 363 -19.35 -9.30 -25.87
C GLY A 363 -19.83 -10.73 -26.04
N ASP A 364 -19.41 -11.42 -27.11
CA ASP A 364 -20.24 -12.46 -27.74
C ASP A 364 -19.69 -13.91 -27.79
N ILE A 365 -18.59 -14.22 -27.10
CA ILE A 365 -17.94 -15.55 -27.25
C ILE A 365 -18.78 -16.71 -26.65
N GLY A 366 -19.79 -16.42 -25.83
CA GLY A 366 -20.59 -17.44 -25.14
C GLY A 366 -21.58 -18.26 -26.00
N LYS A 367 -21.56 -18.20 -27.34
CA LYS A 367 -22.58 -18.86 -28.19
C LYS A 367 -22.11 -19.67 -29.41
N SER A 368 -20.86 -19.62 -29.83
CA SER A 368 -20.45 -20.31 -31.07
C SER A 368 -19.85 -21.70 -30.83
N GLY A 369 -20.73 -22.69 -30.69
CA GLY A 369 -20.52 -24.00 -31.31
C GLY A 369 -19.85 -25.07 -30.45
N GLY A 370 -20.67 -25.94 -29.85
CA GLY A 370 -20.26 -27.31 -29.65
C GLY A 370 -19.79 -27.90 -30.99
N ARG A 371 -18.50 -28.23 -31.07
CA ARG A 371 -18.00 -29.15 -32.09
C ARG A 371 -18.60 -30.52 -31.81
N ALA A 372 -19.53 -30.92 -32.67
CA ALA A 372 -19.98 -32.29 -32.82
C ALA A 372 -18.90 -33.16 -33.47
#